data_AF-A0A7X3XGH7-F1
#
_entry.id   AF-A0A7X3XGH7-F1
#
_cell.length_a   1.000
_cell.length_b   1.000
_cell.length_c   1.000
_cell.angle_alpha   90.00
_cell.angle_beta   90.00
_cell.angle_gamma   90.00
#
_symmetry.space_group_name_H-M   'P 1'
#
loop_
_entity.id
_entity.type
_entity.pdbx_description
1 polymer ?
#
loop_
_entity_poly.entity_id
_entity_poly.type
_entity_poly.pdbx_seq_one_letter_code
_entity_poly.pdbx_strand_id
1 'polypeptide(L)' 'MGQAEQRAIAHRVQQQLTAELEALYRGVFDRMSREQLGEGAMARLTQVILRSRDGALSPLQESMGPAPMAGPQEKPSLNS' A
#
# COMPACT_ATOMS: atom_id res chain seq x y z
N MET A 1 -24.05 7.93 -7.49
CA MET A 1 -22.68 8.12 -6.97
C MET A 1 -21.99 9.17 -7.82
N GLY A 2 -21.39 10.18 -7.17
CA GLY A 2 -20.65 11.24 -7.87
C GLY A 2 -19.21 10.81 -8.20
N GLN A 3 -18.58 11.47 -9.19
CA GLN A 3 -17.20 11.20 -9.59
C GLN A 3 -16.20 11.34 -8.41
N ALA A 4 -16.43 12.30 -7.51
CA ALA A 4 -15.61 12.49 -6.31
C ALA A 4 -15.75 11.32 -5.32
N GLU A 5 -16.97 10.82 -5.13
CA GLU A 5 -17.28 9.69 -4.26
C GLU A 5 -16.63 8.39 -4.79
N GLN A 6 -16.70 8.15 -6.11
CA GLN A 6 -16.01 7.03 -6.76
C GLN A 6 -14.49 7.09 -6.58
N ARG A 7 -13.88 8.27 -6.71
CA ARG A 7 -12.43 8.47 -6.47
C ARG A 7 -12.05 8.20 -5.02
N ALA A 8 -12.86 8.66 -4.06
CA ALA A 8 -12.62 8.41 -2.64
C ALA A 8 -12.70 6.92 -2.29
N ILE A 9 -13.67 6.20 -2.87
CA ILE A 9 -13.79 4.75 -2.70
C ILE A 9 -12.58 4.02 -3.31
N ALA A 10 -12.19 4.37 -4.54
CA ALA A 10 -11.03 3.77 -5.20
C ALA A 10 -9.74 3.96 -4.38
N HIS A 11 -9.50 5.19 -3.89
CA HIS A 11 -8.36 5.49 -3.03
C HIS A 11 -8.38 4.69 -1.73
N ARG A 12 -9.55 4.54 -1.10
CA ARG A 12 -9.70 3.72 0.11
C ARG A 12 -9.39 2.25 -0.15
N VAL A 13 -9.94 1.68 -1.22
CA VAL A 13 -9.69 0.27 -1.60
C VAL A 13 -8.20 0.04 -1.86
N GLN A 14 -7.57 0.96 -2.57
CA GLN A 14 -6.14 0.89 -2.87
C GLN A 14 -5.27 0.97 -1.61
N GLN A 15 -5.59 1.85 -0.67
CA GLN A 15 -4.90 1.92 0.64
C GLN A 15 -5.04 0.62 1.43
N GLN A 16 -6.24 0.03 1.45
CA GLN A 16 -6.47 -1.25 2.11
C GLN A 16 -5.66 -2.37 1.45
N LEU A 17 -5.67 -2.45 0.11
CA LEU A 17 -4.90 -3.44 -0.63
C LEU A 17 -3.39 -3.33 -0.37
N THR A 18 -2.84 -2.10 -0.36
CA THR A 18 -1.43 -1.87 -0.01
C THR A 18 -1.10 -2.42 1.38
N ALA A 19 -1.92 -2.10 2.39
CA ALA A 19 -1.70 -2.56 3.76
C ALA A 19 -1.80 -4.10 3.88
N GLU A 20 -2.76 -4.72 3.20
CA GLU A 20 -2.92 -6.18 3.17
C GLU A 20 -1.70 -6.87 2.53
N LEU A 21 -1.20 -6.35 1.41
CA LEU A 21 -0.01 -6.87 0.74
C LEU A 21 1.24 -6.72 1.62
N GLU A 22 1.44 -5.59 2.28
CA GLU A 22 2.56 -5.39 3.20
C GLU A 22 2.53 -6.39 4.36
N ALA A 23 1.35 -6.60 4.96
CA ALA A 23 1.16 -7.59 6.01
C ALA A 23 1.45 -9.02 5.52
N LEU A 24 1.01 -9.36 4.31
CA LEU A 24 1.29 -10.65 3.68
C LEU A 24 2.79 -10.87 3.51
N TYR A 25 3.51 -9.90 2.92
CA TYR A 25 4.95 -10.02 2.71
C TYR A 25 5.73 -10.16 4.01
N ARG A 26 5.37 -9.36 5.03
CA ARG A 26 5.95 -9.51 6.38
C ARG A 26 5.71 -10.90 6.94
N GLY A 27 4.48 -11.40 6.86
CA GLY A 27 4.13 -12.74 7.33
C GLY A 27 4.86 -13.87 6.60
N VAL A 28 5.18 -13.69 5.32
CA VAL A 28 6.01 -14.65 4.57
C VAL A 28 7.44 -14.67 5.12
N PHE A 29 8.05 -13.50 5.35
CA PHE A 29 9.40 -13.43 5.96
C PHE A 29 9.44 -14.03 7.36
N ASP A 30 8.43 -13.75 8.20
CA ASP A 30 8.33 -14.30 9.55
C ASP A 30 8.17 -15.84 9.57
N ARG A 31 7.57 -16.43 8.52
CA ARG A 31 7.52 -17.89 8.35
C ARG A 31 8.86 -18.42 7.88
N MET A 32 9.48 -17.80 6.88
CA MET A 32 10.79 -18.21 6.36
C MET A 32 11.88 -18.21 7.44
N SER A 33 11.85 -17.27 8.38
CA SER A 33 12.83 -17.22 9.47
C SER A 33 12.71 -18.40 10.45
N ARG A 34 11.60 -19.15 10.42
CA ARG A 34 11.37 -20.34 11.25
C ARG A 34 11.74 -21.63 10.53
N GLU A 35 11.94 -21.57 9.22
CA GLU A 35 12.34 -22.71 8.41
C GLU A 35 13.84 -22.96 8.51
N GLN A 36 14.24 -24.23 8.56
CA GLN A 36 15.65 -24.62 8.52
C GLN A 36 16.15 -24.67 7.07
N LEU A 37 16.21 -23.50 6.45
CA LEU A 37 16.73 -23.34 5.09
C LEU A 37 18.25 -23.14 5.11
N GLY A 38 18.96 -23.77 4.18
CA GLY A 38 20.35 -23.43 3.91
C GLY A 38 20.47 -21.98 3.40
N GLU A 39 21.57 -21.30 3.72
CA GLU A 39 21.78 -19.87 3.43
C GLU A 39 21.50 -19.49 1.97
N GLY A 40 21.96 -20.31 1.02
CA GLY A 40 21.74 -20.07 -0.41
C GLY A 40 20.28 -20.19 -0.84
N ALA A 41 19.49 -21.08 -0.22
CA ALA A 41 18.06 -21.20 -0.49
C ALA A 41 17.30 -20.01 0.11
N MET A 42 17.64 -19.63 1.35
CA MET A 42 17.08 -18.46 2.03
C MET A 42 17.32 -17.17 1.24
N ALA A 43 18.54 -16.94 0.74
CA ALA A 43 18.87 -15.76 -0.06
C ALA A 43 18.06 -15.69 -1.36
N ARG A 44 17.93 -16.81 -2.09
CA ARG A 44 17.15 -16.85 -3.34
C ARG A 44 15.67 -16.58 -3.10
N LEU A 45 15.07 -17.20 -2.09
CA LEU A 45 13.67 -16.96 -1.74
C LEU A 45 13.44 -15.51 -1.29
N THR A 46 14.35 -14.95 -0.49
CA THR A 46 14.31 -13.55 -0.08
C THR A 46 14.27 -12.62 -1.29
N GLN A 47 15.14 -12.84 -2.27
CA GLN A 47 15.18 -12.02 -3.49
C GLN A 47 13.91 -12.13 -4.34
N VAL A 48 13.35 -13.33 -4.48
CA VAL A 48 12.07 -13.55 -5.18
C VAL A 48 10.95 -12.75 -4.50
N ILE A 49 10.88 -12.79 -3.17
CA ILE A 49 9.84 -12.09 -2.41
C ILE A 49 10.02 -10.58 -2.49
N LEU A 50 11.25 -10.06 -2.38
CA LEU A 50 11.51 -8.63 -2.51
C LEU A 50 11.09 -8.10 -3.88
N ARG A 51 11.40 -8.82 -4.96
CA ARG A 51 10.98 -8.45 -6.32
C ARG A 51 9.46 -8.53 -6.48
N SER A 52 8.82 -9.56 -5.93
CA SER A 52 7.35 -9.67 -5.94
C SER A 52 6.71 -8.49 -5.21
N ARG A 53 7.25 -8.13 -4.05
CA ARG A 53 6.77 -6.99 -3.25
C ARG A 53 6.88 -5.69 -4.01
N ASP A 54 8.04 -5.42 -4.58
CA ASP A 54 8.27 -4.20 -5.36
C ASP A 54 7.31 -4.10 -6.56
N GLY A 55 7.20 -5.17 -7.35
CA GLY A 55 6.30 -5.21 -8.51
C GLY A 55 4.81 -5.11 -8.17
N ALA A 56 4.41 -5.49 -6.95
CA ALA A 56 3.03 -5.39 -6.50
C ALA A 56 2.71 -4.03 -5.85
N LEU A 57 3.62 -3.49 -5.02
CA LEU A 57 3.37 -2.28 -4.24
C LEU A 57 3.65 -1.00 -5.01
N SER A 58 4.71 -0.95 -5.82
CA SER A 58 5.11 0.27 -6.51
C SER A 58 4.01 0.81 -7.45
N PRO A 59 3.33 -0.02 -8.28
CA PRO A 59 2.20 0.44 -9.09
C PRO A 59 0.99 0.92 -8.27
N LEU A 60 0.78 0.32 -7.10
CA LEU A 60 -0.28 0.73 -6.17
C LEU A 60 0.06 2.04 -5.45
N GLN A 61 1.32 2.39 -5.29
CA GLN A 61 1.72 3.68 -4.72
C GLN A 61 1.71 4.79 -5.77
N GLU A 62 2.15 4.49 -6.99
CA GLU A 62 2.17 5.43 -8.11
C GLU A 62 0.77 5.82 -8.62
N SER A 63 -0.16 4.86 -8.65
CA SER A 63 -1.56 5.14 -9.01
C SER A 63 -2.30 6.00 -7.98
N MET A 64 -1.73 6.10 -6.78
CA MET A 64 -2.13 7.02 -5.73
C MET A 64 -1.63 8.42 -6.10
N GLY A 65 -2.27 9.05 -7.09
CA GLY A 65 -2.08 10.49 -7.31
C GLY A 65 -2.32 11.29 -6.02
N PRO A 66 -1.96 12.59 -5.98
CA PRO A 66 -2.11 13.40 -4.77
C PRO A 66 -3.52 13.25 -4.19
N ALA A 67 -3.59 13.02 -2.87
CA ALA A 67 -4.84 12.78 -2.16
C ALA A 67 -5.92 13.76 -2.63
N PRO A 68 -7.17 13.30 -2.88
CA PRO A 68 -8.24 14.20 -3.26
C PRO A 68 -8.33 15.27 -2.17
N MET A 69 -7.97 16.51 -2.51
CA MET A 69 -8.07 17.64 -1.59
C MET A 69 -9.51 17.64 -1.08
N ALA A 70 -9.68 17.47 0.23
CA ALA A 70 -10.93 17.82 0.88
C ALA A 70 -11.27 19.26 0.42
N GLY A 71 -12.50 19.45 -0.06
CA GLY A 71 -12.96 20.71 -0.66
C GLY A 71 -12.66 21.94 0.21
N PRO A 72 -12.73 23.15 -0.37
CA PRO A 72 -12.24 24.38 0.25
C PRO A 72 -12.76 24.50 1.67
N GLN A 73 -11.84 24.54 2.64
CA GLN A 73 -12.17 24.91 4.00
C GLN A 73 -12.78 26.30 3.95
N GLU A 74 -14.09 26.39 4.20
CA GLU A 74 -14.77 27.64 4.49
C GLU A 74 -14.04 28.26 5.69
N LYS A 75 -13.22 29.28 5.39
CA LYS A 75 -12.66 30.17 6.39
C LYS A 75 -13.85 30.74 7.17
N PRO A 76 -13.91 30.63 8.51
CA PRO A 76 -14.94 31.32 9.25
C PRO A 76 -14.68 32.82 9.08
N SER A 77 -15.55 33.48 8.30
CA SER A 77 -15.60 34.94 8.23
C SER A 77 -15.95 35.45 9.62
N LEU A 78 -14.93 35.89 10.35
CA LEU A 78 -15.10 36.64 11.58
C LEU A 78 -15.60 38.04 11.18
N ASN A 79 -16.91 38.24 11.32
CA ASN A 79 -17.53 39.53 11.09
C ASN A 79 -17.18 40.46 12.26
N SER A 80 -16.46 41.54 11.99
CA SER A 80 -16.20 42.66 12.90
C SER A 80 -16.70 43.94 12.28
#